data_AF-A0A958ARV8-F1
#
_entry.id   AF-A0A958ARV8-F1
#
_cell.length_a   1.000
_cell.length_b   1.000
_cell.length_c   1.000
_cell.angle_alpha   90.00
_cell.angle_beta   90.00
_cell.angle_gamma   90.00
#
_symmetry.space_group_name_H-M   'P 1'
#
loop_
_entity.id
_entity.type
_entity.pdbx_description
1 polymer ?
#
loop_
_entity_poly.entity_id
_entity_poly.type
_entity_poly.pdbx_seq_one_letter_code
_entity_poly.pdbx_strand_id
1 'polypeptide(L)'
;NIKSAIDIGLFPPFPQARYRQVGNAAGVGAKYALLSRTVRARAQHIAANTDYVELTTYPKFNRLFALGMLFPAQASLSEVVEL
;
A
#
# COMPACT_ATOMS: atom_id res chain seq x y z
N ASN A 1 -9.46 2.33 12.71
CA ASN A 1 -8.51 2.39 13.85
C ASN A 1 -7.16 1.86 13.37
N ILE A 2 -6.08 2.66 13.43
CA ILE A 2 -4.76 2.25 12.90
C ILE A 2 -4.12 1.16 13.76
N LYS A 3 -4.22 1.25 15.08
CA LYS A 3 -3.70 0.23 15.99
C LYS A 3 -4.32 -1.13 15.66
N SER A 4 -5.65 -1.19 15.55
CA SER A 4 -6.34 -2.44 15.18
C SER A 4 -5.90 -2.98 13.82
N ALA A 5 -5.66 -2.11 12.82
CA ALA A 5 -5.19 -2.54 11.50
C ALA A 5 -3.78 -3.15 11.56
N ILE A 6 -2.90 -2.62 12.41
CA ILE A 6 -1.57 -3.21 12.66
C ILE A 6 -1.72 -4.53 13.44
N ASP A 7 -2.53 -4.54 14.51
CA ASP A 7 -2.74 -5.71 15.37
C ASP A 7 -3.26 -6.92 14.57
N ILE A 8 -4.10 -6.70 13.55
CA ILE A 8 -4.63 -7.78 12.68
C ILE A 8 -3.73 -8.12 11.48
N GLY A 9 -2.60 -7.44 11.29
CA GLY A 9 -1.67 -7.68 10.18
C GLY A 9 -2.01 -7.01 8.85
N LEU A 10 -2.98 -6.07 8.82
CA LEU A 10 -3.32 -5.32 7.60
C LEU A 10 -2.22 -4.31 7.23
N PHE A 11 -1.59 -3.70 8.23
CA PHE A 11 -0.45 -2.81 8.03
C PHE A 11 0.79 -3.36 8.75
N PRO A 12 1.98 -3.22 8.14
CA PRO A 12 3.23 -3.58 8.82
C PRO A 12 3.47 -2.70 10.06
N PRO A 13 4.10 -3.23 11.13
CA PRO A 13 4.28 -2.54 12.39
C PRO A 13 5.48 -1.57 12.35
N PHE A 14 5.45 -0.57 11.47
CA PHE A 14 6.51 0.42 11.39
C PHE A 14 6.47 1.39 12.60
N PRO A 15 7.48 1.38 13.50
CA PRO A 15 7.41 2.11 14.78
C PRO A 15 7.28 3.64 14.64
N GLN A 16 7.73 4.20 13.52
CA GLN A 16 7.73 5.64 13.26
C GLN A 16 6.79 6.04 12.11
N ALA A 17 5.98 5.12 11.59
CA ALA A 17 5.10 5.43 10.47
C ALA A 17 3.97 6.38 10.88
N ARG A 18 3.72 7.37 10.02
CA ARG A 18 2.59 8.28 10.12
C ARG A 18 1.50 7.86 9.16
N TYR A 19 0.40 7.34 9.70
CA TYR A 19 -0.75 6.93 8.90
C TYR A 19 -1.74 8.07 8.77
N ARG A 20 -2.17 8.37 7.54
CA ARG A 20 -3.20 9.38 7.26
C ARG A 20 -4.25 8.80 6.33
N GLN A 21 -5.51 8.82 6.76
CA GLN A 21 -6.63 8.45 5.90
C GLN A 21 -6.86 9.53 4.85
N VAL A 22 -6.92 9.13 3.57
CA VAL A 22 -7.16 10.04 2.44
C VAL A 22 -8.56 9.90 1.83
N GLY A 23 -9.35 8.94 2.32
CA GLY A 23 -10.68 8.64 1.77
C GLY A 23 -10.60 8.15 0.33
N ASN A 24 -11.59 8.52 -0.49
CA ASN A 24 -11.61 8.20 -1.92
C ASN A 24 -10.66 9.12 -2.71
N ALA A 25 -9.37 8.78 -2.70
CA ALA A 25 -8.34 9.54 -3.41
C ALA A 25 -8.57 9.59 -4.93
N ALA A 26 -9.12 8.54 -5.53
CA ALA A 26 -9.43 8.51 -6.97
C ALA A 26 -10.48 9.58 -7.34
N GLY A 27 -11.57 9.66 -6.58
CA GLY A 27 -12.63 10.65 -6.82
C GLY A 27 -12.16 12.10 -6.60
N VAL A 28 -11.36 12.34 -5.55
CA VAL A 28 -10.78 13.66 -5.28
C VAL A 28 -9.76 14.04 -6.38
N GLY A 29 -8.90 13.11 -6.77
CA GLY A 29 -7.91 13.29 -7.83
C GLY A 29 -8.55 13.59 -9.19
N ALA A 30 -9.66 12.92 -9.53
CA ALA A 30 -10.42 13.18 -10.73
C ALA A 30 -10.95 14.62 -10.77
N LYS A 31 -11.52 15.13 -9.66
CA LYS A 31 -11.95 16.52 -9.54
C LYS A 31 -10.79 17.50 -9.74
N TYR A 32 -9.63 17.23 -9.14
CA TYR A 32 -8.46 18.09 -9.30
C TYR A 32 -7.91 18.10 -10.73
N ALA A 33 -7.83 16.94 -11.38
CA ALA A 33 -7.41 16.83 -12.77
C ALA A 33 -8.42 17.46 -13.76
N LEU A 34 -9.71 17.47 -13.41
CA LEU A 34 -10.74 18.17 -14.19
C LEU A 34 -10.53 19.69 -14.15
N LEU A 35 -10.30 20.24 -12.95
CA LEU A 35 -10.20 21.68 -12.71
C LEU A 35 -8.83 22.30 -13.04
N SER A 36 -7.76 21.50 -13.11
CA SER A 36 -6.39 22.01 -13.33
C SER A 36 -5.63 21.22 -14.39
N ARG A 37 -5.19 21.94 -15.43
CA ARG A 37 -4.30 21.38 -16.48
C ARG A 37 -2.94 20.95 -15.91
N THR A 38 -2.40 21.71 -14.96
CA THR A 38 -1.12 21.37 -14.29
C THR A 38 -1.23 20.08 -13.49
N VAL A 39 -2.32 19.90 -12.73
CA VAL A 39 -2.55 18.65 -11.98
C VAL A 39 -2.77 17.47 -12.93
N ARG A 40 -3.49 17.69 -14.03
CA ARG A 40 -3.68 16.66 -15.07
C ARG A 40 -2.35 16.22 -15.69
N ALA A 41 -1.48 17.16 -16.06
CA ALA A 41 -0.15 16.87 -16.59
C ALA A 41 0.71 16.12 -15.56
N ARG A 42 0.65 16.51 -14.28
CA ARG A 42 1.33 15.78 -13.19
C ARG A 42 0.82 14.34 -13.06
N ALA A 43 -0.49 14.12 -13.13
CA ALA A 43 -1.07 12.77 -13.07
C ALA A 43 -0.59 11.89 -14.24
N GLN A 44 -0.53 12.46 -15.45
CA GLN A 44 0.03 11.77 -16.63
C GLN A 44 1.51 11.43 -16.44
N HIS A 45 2.30 12.34 -15.88
CA HIS A 45 3.71 12.08 -15.59
C HIS A 45 3.89 10.96 -14.57
N ILE A 46 3.12 10.95 -13.47
CA ILE A 46 3.16 9.87 -12.49
C ILE A 46 2.81 8.53 -13.15
N ALA A 47 1.74 8.48 -13.94
CA ALA A 47 1.33 7.27 -14.65
C ALA A 47 2.42 6.74 -15.60
N ALA A 48 3.09 7.63 -16.33
CA ALA A 48 4.17 7.26 -17.24
C ALA A 48 5.44 6.75 -16.53
N ASN A 49 5.61 7.06 -15.24
CA ASN A 49 6.76 6.65 -14.42
C ASN A 49 6.38 5.62 -13.35
N THR A 50 5.23 4.94 -13.51
CA THR A 50 4.78 3.90 -12.58
C THR A 50 4.93 2.55 -13.24
N ASP A 51 5.69 1.66 -12.61
CA ASP A 51 5.90 0.31 -13.10
C ASP A 51 4.82 -0.66 -12.60
N TYR A 52 4.39 -1.55 -13.48
CA TYR A 52 3.51 -2.65 -13.12
C TYR A 52 4.34 -3.85 -12.63
N VAL A 53 3.98 -4.39 -11.47
CA VAL A 53 4.58 -5.61 -10.92
C VAL A 53 3.54 -6.73 -10.94
N GLU A 54 3.79 -7.77 -11.74
CA GLU A 54 2.92 -8.94 -11.87
C GLU A 54 3.15 -9.93 -10.71
N LEU A 55 2.32 -9.84 -9.68
CA LEU A 55 2.45 -10.65 -8.47
C LEU A 55 2.20 -12.14 -8.70
N THR A 56 1.41 -12.53 -9.70
CA THR A 56 1.13 -13.96 -9.97
C THR A 56 2.36 -14.72 -10.46
N THR A 57 3.30 -14.01 -11.10
CA THR A 57 4.58 -14.56 -11.57
C THR A 57 5.68 -14.51 -10.51
N TYR A 58 5.47 -13.78 -9.40
CA TYR A 58 6.47 -13.68 -8.35
C TYR A 58 6.54 -14.99 -7.56
N PRO A 59 7.68 -15.72 -7.58
CA PRO A 59 7.75 -17.10 -7.08
C PRO A 59 7.32 -17.31 -5.62
N LYS A 60 7.44 -16.28 -4.78
CA LYS A 60 7.08 -16.34 -3.36
C LYS A 60 5.67 -15.82 -3.05
N PHE A 61 4.96 -15.20 -3.99
CA PHE A 61 3.73 -14.46 -3.69
C PHE A 61 2.66 -15.32 -3.04
N ASN A 62 2.35 -16.50 -3.61
CA ASN A 62 1.32 -17.39 -3.06
C ASN A 62 1.61 -17.80 -1.61
N ARG A 63 2.88 -18.06 -1.29
CA ARG A 63 3.31 -18.38 0.07
C ARG A 63 3.15 -17.17 1.00
N LEU A 64 3.60 -15.99 0.58
CA LEU A 64 3.50 -14.76 1.36
C LEU A 64 2.03 -14.36 1.59
N PHE A 65 1.18 -14.52 0.58
CA PHE A 65 -0.25 -14.27 0.67
C PHE A 65 -0.91 -15.22 1.68
N ALA A 66 -0.64 -16.53 1.60
CA ALA A 66 -1.17 -17.50 2.53
C ALA A 66 -0.73 -17.22 3.98
N LEU A 67 0.52 -16.81 4.19
CA LEU A 67 1.02 -16.37 5.50
C LEU A 67 0.31 -15.09 5.98
N GLY A 68 0.07 -14.14 5.08
CA GLY A 68 -0.64 -12.89 5.38
C GLY A 68 -2.15 -13.05 5.67
N MET A 69 -2.73 -14.22 5.40
CA MET A 69 -4.11 -14.53 5.81
C MET A 69 -4.22 -14.92 7.30
N LEU A 70 -3.10 -15.26 7.95
CA LEU A 70 -3.05 -15.53 9.38
C LEU A 70 -2.96 -14.21 10.14
N PHE A 71 -3.54 -14.16 11.35
CA PHE A 71 -3.21 -13.07 12.25
C PHE A 71 -1.72 -13.13 12.60
N PRO A 72 -1.04 -11.98 12.74
CA PRO A 72 0.34 -11.96 13.17
C PRO A 72 0.48 -12.72 14.49
N ALA A 73 1.41 -13.66 14.56
CA ALA A 73 1.94 -14.07 15.85
C ALA A 73 2.52 -12.80 16.54
N GLN A 74 2.72 -12.80 17.86
CA GLN A 74 3.56 -11.77 18.49
C GLN A 74 4.99 -11.88 17.91
N ALA A 75 5.22 -11.31 16.73
CA ALA A 75 6.41 -11.48 15.91
C ALA A 75 7.11 -10.14 15.74
N SER A 76 8.42 -10.13 15.99
CA SER A 76 9.29 -8.96 15.87
C SER A 76 9.59 -8.64 14.40
N LEU A 77 9.83 -7.35 14.14
CA LEU A 77 10.10 -6.76 12.82
C LEU A 77 11.15 -7.50 11.95
N SER A 78 12.02 -8.29 12.55
CA SER A 78 13.06 -9.09 11.87
C SER A 78 12.50 -10.12 10.89
N GLU A 79 11.35 -10.74 11.16
CA GLU A 79 10.80 -11.81 10.30
C GLU A 79 10.11 -11.28 9.03
N VAL A 80 9.70 -10.01 9.02
CA VAL A 80 8.99 -9.38 7.89
C VAL A 80 9.97 -8.82 6.86
N VAL A 81 11.19 -8.46 7.26
CA VAL A 81 12.20 -7.83 6.39
C VAL A 81 13.04 -8.86 5.63
N GLU A 82 13.09 -10.12 6.08
CA GLU A 82 13.88 -11.20 5.44
C GLU A 82 13.11 -12.06 4.41
N LEU A 83 11.83 -11.78 4.16
CA LEU A 83 10.97 -12.53 3.23
C LEU A 83 10.98 -11.98 1.79
#